data_AF-A0A832RQI2-F1
#
_entry.id   AF-A0A832RQI2-F1
#
_cell.length_a   1.000
_cell.length_b   1.000
_cell.length_c   1.000
_cell.angle_alpha   90.00
_cell.angle_beta   90.00
_cell.angle_gamma   90.00
#
_symmetry.space_group_name_H-M   'P 1'
#
loop_
_entity.id
_entity.type
_entity.pdbx_description
1 polymer ?
#
loop_
_entity_poly.entity_id
_entity_poly.type
_entity_poly.pdbx_seq_one_letter_code
_entity_poly.pdbx_strand_id
1 'polypeptide(L)'
;RMGLPEEKLLLKYKKPTIIHVIESLQESQCFTKIYAATSPNSPNTQTLVSQHVEIIKTNGDGYVEDLNYALSKLDDFVFVVSGDLPLLDKTIIQELVAKHQKDSQWQSFVVTKKFLEQNNLSLEFSIRVNDQECFYTG
;
A
#
# COMPACT_ATOMS: atom_id res chain seq x y z
N ARG A 1 8.55 -11.26 9.68
CA ARG A 1 9.33 -11.68 8.48
C ARG A 1 8.81 -13.04 8.02
N MET A 2 8.70 -13.28 6.71
CA MET A 2 8.11 -14.54 6.19
C MET A 2 9.04 -15.76 6.24
N GLY A 3 10.29 -15.60 6.71
CA GLY A 3 11.25 -16.72 6.79
C GLY A 3 11.68 -17.28 5.44
N LEU A 4 11.41 -16.54 4.35
CA LEU A 4 11.74 -16.95 2.99
C LEU A 4 13.10 -16.37 2.57
N PRO A 5 13.86 -17.07 1.70
CA PRO A 5 15.10 -16.56 1.13
C PRO A 5 14.86 -15.44 0.11
N GLU A 6 13.66 -15.37 -0.47
CA GLU A 6 13.26 -14.34 -1.43
C GLU A 6 12.67 -13.11 -0.74
N GLU A 7 12.84 -11.94 -1.35
CA GLU A 7 12.20 -10.71 -0.90
C GLU A 7 10.67 -10.82 -1.04
N LYS A 8 9.92 -10.54 0.04
CA LYS A 8 8.46 -10.72 0.15
C LYS A 8 7.68 -10.15 -1.05
N LEU A 9 8.06 -8.97 -1.53
CA LEU A 9 7.34 -8.25 -2.59
C LEU A 9 7.51 -8.91 -3.97
N LEU A 10 8.48 -9.81 -4.11
CA LEU A 10 8.75 -10.56 -5.33
C LEU A 10 8.02 -11.90 -5.40
N LEU A 11 7.31 -12.31 -4.34
CA LEU A 11 6.49 -13.51 -4.36
C LEU A 11 5.47 -13.44 -5.49
N LYS A 12 5.32 -14.57 -6.19
CA LYS A 12 4.51 -14.66 -7.42
C LYS A 12 3.34 -15.60 -7.24
N TYR A 13 2.17 -15.15 -7.67
CA TYR A 13 1.06 -16.04 -8.05
C TYR A 13 0.91 -16.08 -9.57
N LYS A 14 0.58 -14.93 -10.19
CA LYS A 14 0.62 -14.72 -11.65
C LYS A 14 1.74 -13.77 -12.07
N LYS A 15 2.02 -12.77 -11.24
CA LYS A 15 3.09 -11.78 -11.35
C LYS A 15 3.57 -11.43 -9.93
N PRO A 16 4.72 -10.75 -9.77
CA PRO A 16 5.17 -10.31 -8.45
C PRO A 16 4.11 -9.44 -7.78
N THR A 17 3.89 -9.61 -6.46
CA THR A 17 2.86 -8.88 -5.71
C THR A 17 2.98 -7.36 -5.90
N ILE A 18 4.18 -6.81 -5.85
CA ILE A 18 4.39 -5.36 -6.04
C ILE A 18 4.03 -4.88 -7.44
N ILE A 19 4.23 -5.71 -8.47
CA ILE A 19 3.86 -5.34 -9.84
C ILE A 19 2.34 -5.29 -9.98
N HIS A 20 1.62 -6.22 -9.37
CA HIS A 20 0.16 -6.17 -9.34
C HIS A 20 -0.38 -4.90 -8.66
N VAL A 21 0.24 -4.47 -7.55
CA VAL A 21 -0.13 -3.22 -6.87
C VAL A 21 0.13 -2.01 -7.77
N ILE A 22 1.31 -1.93 -8.40
CA ILE A 22 1.68 -0.84 -9.31
C ILE A 22 0.72 -0.75 -10.50
N GLU A 23 0.43 -1.86 -11.15
CA GLU A 23 -0.51 -1.89 -12.28
C GLU A 23 -1.91 -1.47 -11.84
N SER A 24 -2.38 -1.90 -10.67
CA SER A 24 -3.69 -1.48 -10.15
C SER A 24 -3.77 0.02 -9.92
N LEU A 25 -2.70 0.64 -9.41
CA LEU A 25 -2.58 2.10 -9.30
C LEU A 25 -2.60 2.78 -10.67
N GLN A 26 -1.87 2.26 -11.66
CA GLN A 26 -1.84 2.81 -13.03
C GLN A 26 -3.20 2.67 -13.73
N GLU A 27 -3.82 1.50 -13.66
CA GLU A 27 -5.12 1.19 -14.27
C GLU A 27 -6.29 1.94 -13.63
N SER A 28 -6.15 2.38 -12.37
CA SER A 28 -7.15 3.23 -11.71
C SER A 28 -7.34 4.58 -12.40
N GLN A 29 -6.29 5.09 -13.05
CA GLN A 29 -6.22 6.42 -13.66
C GLN A 29 -6.53 7.56 -12.68
N CYS A 30 -6.37 7.34 -11.37
CA CYS A 30 -6.62 8.33 -10.33
C CYS A 30 -5.41 9.23 -10.03
N PHE A 31 -4.21 8.86 -10.46
CA PHE A 31 -2.96 9.50 -10.02
C PHE A 31 -2.16 10.06 -11.20
N THR A 32 -1.60 11.25 -11.01
CA THR A 32 -0.69 11.88 -11.99
C THR A 32 0.71 11.29 -11.94
N LYS A 33 1.14 10.84 -10.76
CA LYS A 33 2.43 10.20 -10.53
C LYS A 33 2.30 9.08 -9.51
N ILE A 34 3.15 8.07 -9.65
CA ILE A 34 3.25 6.94 -8.72
C ILE A 34 4.72 6.83 -8.31
N TYR A 35 4.95 6.75 -7.01
CA TYR A 35 6.26 6.58 -6.40
C TYR A 35 6.31 5.27 -5.64
N ALA A 36 7.47 4.61 -5.68
CA ALA A 36 7.78 3.53 -4.76
C ALA A 36 8.89 3.96 -3.80
N ALA A 37 8.60 3.91 -2.50
CA ALA A 37 9.60 4.04 -1.46
C ALA A 37 10.36 2.70 -1.33
N THR A 38 11.66 2.72 -1.59
CA THR A 38 12.50 1.50 -1.53
C THR A 38 13.76 1.76 -0.73
N SER A 39 14.29 0.72 -0.09
CA SER A 39 15.52 0.80 0.70
C SER A 39 16.59 -0.17 0.19
N PRO A 40 17.86 0.02 0.57
CA PRO A 40 18.95 -0.93 0.29
C PRO A 40 18.72 -2.34 0.85
N ASN A 41 17.75 -2.52 1.77
CA ASN A 41 17.42 -3.81 2.36
C ASN A 41 16.69 -4.77 1.40
N SER A 42 16.16 -4.25 0.28
CA SER A 42 15.43 -5.03 -0.74
C SER A 42 15.88 -4.65 -2.17
N PRO A 43 17.15 -4.90 -2.52
CA PRO A 43 17.74 -4.42 -3.77
C PRO A 43 17.10 -5.03 -5.03
N ASN A 44 16.60 -6.27 -4.95
CA ASN A 44 15.95 -6.91 -6.09
C ASN A 44 14.58 -6.30 -6.36
N THR A 45 13.82 -6.00 -5.30
CA THR A 45 12.55 -5.27 -5.39
C THR A 45 12.79 -3.89 -6.00
N GLN A 46 13.78 -3.14 -5.51
CA GLN A 46 14.09 -1.81 -6.08
C GLN A 46 14.41 -1.89 -7.57
N THR A 47 15.25 -2.84 -7.97
CA THR A 47 15.64 -3.03 -9.37
C THR A 47 14.42 -3.27 -10.27
N LEU A 48 13.52 -4.16 -9.84
CA LEU A 48 12.30 -4.46 -10.60
C LEU A 48 11.34 -3.25 -10.66
N VAL A 49 11.09 -2.62 -9.52
CA VAL A 49 10.11 -1.53 -9.41
C VAL A 49 10.55 -0.27 -10.17
N SER A 50 11.86 0.00 -10.22
CA SER A 50 12.43 1.15 -10.94
C SER A 50 12.16 1.14 -12.46
N GLN A 51 11.76 -0.01 -13.01
CA GLN A 51 11.38 -0.16 -14.42
C GLN A 51 9.93 0.29 -14.69
N HIS A 52 9.13 0.51 -13.64
CA HIS A 52 7.68 0.74 -13.75
C HIS A 52 7.24 2.10 -13.20
N VAL A 53 7.90 2.61 -12.14
CA VAL A 53 7.53 3.85 -11.44
C VAL A 53 8.76 4.57 -10.90
N GLU A 54 8.59 5.85 -10.54
CA GLU A 54 9.66 6.65 -9.92
C GLU A 54 10.01 6.11 -8.52
N ILE A 55 11.30 6.16 -8.15
CA ILE A 55 11.78 5.66 -6.86
C ILE A 55 12.10 6.81 -5.91
N ILE A 56 11.56 6.73 -4.70
CA ILE A 56 12.05 7.48 -3.55
C ILE A 56 12.94 6.53 -2.73
N LYS A 57 14.25 6.74 -2.79
CA LYS A 57 15.19 5.91 -2.00
C LYS A 57 15.16 6.35 -0.54
N THR A 58 14.82 5.42 0.33
CA THR A 58 14.81 5.57 1.79
C THR A 58 15.98 4.80 2.40
N ASN A 59 16.23 4.98 3.70
CA ASN A 59 17.31 4.26 4.40
C ASN A 59 16.91 2.84 4.78
N GLY A 60 15.61 2.56 4.94
CA GLY A 60 15.15 1.26 5.45
C GLY A 60 15.24 1.16 6.97
N ASP A 61 15.21 2.30 7.67
CA ASP A 61 15.36 2.38 9.14
C ASP A 61 14.08 1.95 9.88
N GLY A 62 12.95 1.94 9.19
CA GLY A 62 11.66 1.53 9.72
C GLY A 62 10.52 2.09 8.87
N TYR A 63 9.30 1.56 9.05
CA TYR A 63 8.14 1.99 8.27
C TYR A 63 7.83 3.48 8.48
N VAL A 64 7.85 3.94 9.72
CA VAL A 64 7.47 5.32 10.07
C VAL A 64 8.53 6.30 9.58
N GLU A 65 9.80 5.96 9.76
CA GLU A 65 10.96 6.76 9.34
C GLU A 65 10.99 6.92 7.82
N ASP A 66 10.84 5.80 7.10
CA ASP A 66 10.85 5.79 5.63
C ASP A 66 9.62 6.51 5.06
N LEU A 67 8.43 6.33 5.65
CA LEU A 67 7.21 7.00 5.22
C LEU A 67 7.31 8.51 5.43
N ASN A 68 7.75 8.97 6.61
CA ASN A 68 7.93 10.39 6.89
C ASN A 68 8.97 11.02 5.95
N TYR A 69 10.08 10.33 5.68
CA TYR A 69 11.07 10.78 4.72
C TYR A 69 10.46 10.91 3.32
N ALA A 70 9.72 9.90 2.85
CA ALA A 70 9.09 9.93 1.52
C ALA A 70 8.06 11.06 1.40
N LEU A 71 7.18 11.21 2.40
CA LEU A 71 6.19 12.29 2.45
C LEU A 71 6.84 13.67 2.48
N SER A 72 8.00 13.84 3.14
CA SER A 72 8.74 15.12 3.15
C SER A 72 9.25 15.56 1.76
N LYS A 73 9.21 14.68 0.76
CA LYS A 73 9.62 14.97 -0.63
C LYS A 73 8.43 15.30 -1.55
N LEU A 74 7.21 15.21 -1.05
CA LEU A 74 5.97 15.38 -1.81
C LEU A 74 5.19 16.57 -1.23
N ASP A 75 4.60 17.38 -2.10
CA ASP A 75 3.93 18.64 -1.76
C ASP A 75 2.44 18.69 -2.19
N ASP A 76 1.84 17.54 -2.47
CA ASP A 76 0.45 17.37 -2.92
C ASP A 76 -0.28 16.30 -2.07
N PHE A 77 -1.57 16.06 -2.33
CA PHE A 77 -2.32 14.96 -1.74
C PHE A 77 -1.72 13.60 -2.12
N VAL A 78 -1.22 12.86 -1.12
CA VAL A 78 -0.58 11.56 -1.32
C VAL A 78 -1.51 10.44 -0.90
N PHE A 79 -1.75 9.49 -1.81
CA PHE A 79 -2.35 8.20 -1.49
C PHE A 79 -1.25 7.19 -1.14
N VAL A 80 -1.20 6.76 0.12
CA VAL A 80 -0.20 5.80 0.61
C VAL A 80 -0.82 4.41 0.63
N VAL A 81 -0.11 3.44 0.03
CA VAL A 81 -0.54 2.04 0.01
C VAL A 81 0.66 1.11 0.20
N SER A 82 0.44 -0.03 0.86
CA SER A 82 1.47 -1.04 1.02
C SER A 82 1.72 -1.79 -0.29
N GLY A 83 2.98 -2.12 -0.56
CA GLY A 83 3.39 -2.88 -1.73
C GLY A 83 2.99 -4.36 -1.69
N ASP A 84 2.50 -4.85 -0.56
CA ASP A 84 2.16 -6.25 -0.30
C ASP A 84 0.65 -6.51 -0.23
N LEU A 85 -0.15 -5.75 -0.99
CA LEU A 85 -1.60 -5.94 -1.12
C LEU A 85 -1.96 -6.69 -2.41
N PRO A 86 -1.84 -8.03 -2.45
CA PRO A 86 -2.07 -8.82 -3.67
C PRO A 86 -3.53 -8.85 -4.16
N LEU A 87 -4.46 -8.26 -3.41
CA LEU A 87 -5.89 -8.19 -3.73
C LEU A 87 -6.35 -6.76 -4.04
N LEU A 88 -5.43 -5.78 -4.02
CA LEU A 88 -5.77 -4.41 -4.41
C LEU A 88 -6.05 -4.37 -5.90
N ASP A 89 -7.18 -3.79 -6.30
CA ASP A 89 -7.51 -3.57 -7.70
C ASP A 89 -7.90 -2.11 -7.96
N LYS A 90 -8.05 -1.78 -9.23
CA LYS A 90 -8.44 -0.43 -9.68
C LYS A 90 -9.79 0.03 -9.14
N THR A 91 -10.74 -0.88 -8.93
CA THR A 91 -12.09 -0.56 -8.45
C THR A 91 -12.02 -0.11 -7.00
N ILE A 92 -11.30 -0.86 -6.17
CA ILE A 92 -11.04 -0.51 -4.77
C ILE A 92 -10.38 0.88 -4.72
N ILE A 93 -9.32 1.11 -5.50
CA ILE A 93 -8.63 2.40 -5.53
C ILE A 93 -9.58 3.55 -5.89
N GLN A 94 -10.37 3.39 -6.96
CA GLN A 94 -11.33 4.40 -7.40
C GLN A 94 -12.37 4.72 -6.32
N GLU A 95 -12.89 3.70 -5.63
CA GLU A 95 -13.82 3.91 -4.52
C GLU A 95 -13.19 4.63 -3.33
N LEU A 96 -11.95 4.31 -2.98
CA LEU A 96 -11.23 4.97 -1.88
C LEU A 96 -10.97 6.43 -2.20
N VAL A 97 -10.47 6.73 -3.41
CA VAL A 97 -10.22 8.10 -3.87
C VAL A 97 -11.53 8.90 -3.94
N ALA A 98 -12.62 8.31 -4.42
CA ALA A 98 -13.93 8.98 -4.45
C ALA A 98 -14.51 9.30 -3.07
N LYS A 99 -14.15 8.52 -2.04
CA LYS A 99 -14.54 8.75 -0.63
C LYS A 99 -13.62 9.72 0.10
N HIS A 100 -12.57 10.22 -0.55
CA HIS A 100 -11.65 11.16 0.07
C HIS A 100 -12.33 12.51 0.34
N GLN A 101 -12.24 12.99 1.58
CA GLN A 101 -12.78 14.28 1.98
C GLN A 101 -11.68 15.35 1.95
N LYS A 102 -11.82 16.34 1.06
CA LYS A 102 -10.82 17.38 0.82
C LYS A 102 -10.47 18.23 2.05
N ASP A 103 -11.38 18.32 3.02
CA ASP A 103 -11.18 19.12 4.23
C ASP A 103 -10.42 18.36 5.34
N SER A 104 -10.09 17.08 5.14
CA SER A 104 -9.31 16.28 6.09
C SER A 104 -7.81 16.39 5.82
N GLN A 105 -7.01 16.64 6.87
CA GLN A 105 -5.54 16.63 6.74
C GLN A 105 -4.99 15.24 6.40
N TRP A 106 -5.63 14.19 6.89
CA TRP A 106 -5.34 12.80 6.57
C TRP A 106 -6.62 11.97 6.69
N GLN A 107 -6.70 10.88 5.93
CA GLN A 107 -7.80 9.93 5.99
C GLN A 107 -7.25 8.51 5.89
N SER A 108 -7.63 7.66 6.83
CA SER A 108 -7.31 6.23 6.79
C SER A 108 -8.56 5.44 6.47
N PHE A 109 -8.41 4.38 5.69
CA PHE A 109 -9.46 3.42 5.42
C PHE A 109 -9.24 2.17 6.25
N VAL A 110 -10.34 1.60 6.75
CA VAL A 110 -10.35 0.39 7.55
C VAL A 110 -11.43 -0.53 7.02
N VAL A 111 -11.28 -1.83 7.24
CA VAL A 111 -12.26 -2.83 6.84
C VAL A 111 -13.06 -3.30 8.03
N THR A 112 -14.35 -3.55 7.82
CA THR A 112 -15.22 -4.07 8.87
C THR A 112 -14.92 -5.56 9.11
N LYS A 113 -15.16 -6.03 10.33
CA LYS A 113 -15.12 -7.47 10.64
C LYS A 113 -15.95 -8.32 9.66
N LYS A 114 -17.17 -7.86 9.36
CA LYS A 114 -18.10 -8.54 8.45
C LYS A 114 -17.47 -8.78 7.08
N PHE A 115 -16.75 -7.78 6.54
CA PHE A 115 -16.05 -7.93 5.26
C PHE A 115 -14.97 -9.02 5.32
N LEU A 116 -14.18 -9.05 6.40
CA LEU A 116 -13.13 -10.08 6.57
C LEU A 116 -13.74 -11.48 6.68
N GLU A 117 -14.79 -11.66 7.49
CA GLU A 117 -15.49 -12.93 7.68
C GLU A 117 -16.09 -13.46 6.37
N GLN A 118 -16.68 -12.57 5.55
CA GLN A 118 -17.21 -12.92 4.23
C GLN A 118 -16.12 -13.42 3.26
N ASN A 119 -14.86 -13.06 3.50
CA ASN A 119 -13.71 -13.48 2.69
C ASN A 119 -12.85 -14.55 3.38
N ASN A 120 -13.33 -15.16 4.47
CA ASN A 120 -12.60 -16.13 5.27
C ASN A 120 -11.24 -15.63 5.77
N LEU A 121 -11.14 -14.32 6.04
CA LEU A 121 -9.96 -13.67 6.60
C LEU A 121 -10.17 -13.40 8.09
N SER A 122 -9.09 -13.46 8.86
CA SER A 122 -9.07 -13.06 10.26
C SER A 122 -7.81 -12.25 10.54
N LEU A 123 -7.95 -11.22 11.37
CA LEU A 123 -6.88 -10.33 11.79
C LEU A 123 -6.91 -10.24 13.31
N GLU A 124 -5.74 -10.11 13.93
CA GLU A 124 -5.62 -10.13 15.40
C GLU A 124 -5.91 -8.76 16.04
N PHE A 125 -5.61 -7.67 15.32
CA PHE A 125 -5.66 -6.32 15.86
C PHE A 125 -6.87 -5.55 15.33
N SER A 126 -7.90 -5.44 16.17
CA SER A 126 -9.09 -4.64 15.88
C SER A 126 -9.05 -3.26 16.51
N ILE A 127 -9.80 -2.34 15.92
CA ILE A 127 -10.10 -1.01 16.45
C ILE A 127 -11.62 -0.80 16.46
N ARG A 128 -12.09 0.18 17.24
CA ARG A 128 -13.48 0.63 17.19
C ARG A 128 -13.60 1.94 16.43
N VAL A 129 -14.43 1.97 15.40
CA VAL A 129 -14.81 3.17 14.64
C VAL A 129 -16.32 3.24 14.61
N ASN A 130 -16.92 4.30 15.15
CA ASN A 130 -18.38 4.48 15.22
C ASN A 130 -19.11 3.25 15.79
N ASP A 131 -18.62 2.73 16.92
CA ASP A 131 -19.13 1.52 17.60
C ASP A 131 -19.09 0.23 16.76
N GLN A 132 -18.39 0.22 15.63
CA GLN A 132 -18.15 -0.97 14.81
C GLN A 132 -16.71 -1.48 14.98
N GLU A 133 -16.57 -2.81 15.01
CA GLU A 133 -15.26 -3.48 15.01
C GLU A 133 -14.67 -3.48 13.59
N CYS A 134 -13.53 -2.82 13.46
CA CYS A 134 -12.81 -2.59 12.21
C CYS A 134 -11.34 -3.00 12.33
N PHE A 135 -10.67 -3.14 11.19
CA PHE A 135 -9.28 -3.56 11.10
C PHE A 135 -8.52 -2.72 10.08
N TYR A 136 -7.24 -2.46 10.36
CA TYR A 136 -6.34 -1.86 9.40
C TYR A 136 -6.05 -2.85 8.26
N THR A 137 -5.93 -2.33 7.05
CA THR A 137 -5.66 -3.12 5.84
C THR A 137 -4.17 -3.20 5.49
N GLY A 138 -3.31 -2.54 6.27
CA GLY A 138 -1.88 -2.41 6.06
C GLY A 138 -1.34 -1.22 6.82
#